data_AF-A0A7C3LG29-F1
#
_entry.id   AF-A0A7C3LG29-F1
#
_cell.length_a   1.000
_cell.length_b   1.000
_cell.length_c   1.000
_cell.angle_alpha   90.00
_cell.angle_beta   90.00
_cell.angle_gamma   90.00
#
_symmetry.space_group_name_H-M   'P 1'
#
loop_
_entity.id
_entity.type
_entity.pdbx_description
1 polymer ?
#
loop_
_entity_poly.entity_id
_entity_poly.type
_entity_poly.pdbx_seq_one_letter_code
_entity_poly.pdbx_strand_id
1 'polypeptide(L)'
;MKIAFFTLLSPLKSALADYGEGLAAGLSRIPGVSVDLFINDDYWPDNPVIVEQFNIYPYTEFESRTENYDVIFYSMGDHYGYNGYMLDFIYRYPGVTLLHDLTLHRCIMHATLGQGKPQAYLKELQYAGAPASFRLSRQIEAHHGNQLILEYPLFQRVVDSSLGVIVHNEYARRRILDSRPQANVRRIPHAFFMPPGFSEYDIAAERAQQRRALQLEPQDFVVGSFGIFVPDKHLESSLAAFAAVAQRYPNAKYLLGGAPANGYDLAGQIRRMGLADKVTITGWLPPPEFARQMFALDVGIHLRYPHIGGTPYTPIRLMGLNVATIISDIEPLAEIPLGACVKIPPDDYAPASLTAVLERLADDQDFRQLIGENGRQYIARHHSIDQIAPQYAAFLASCA
;
A
#
# COMPACT_ATOMS: atom_id res chain seq x y z
N MET A 1 3.12 -27.47 -7.53
CA MET A 1 2.92 -26.77 -6.24
C MET A 1 1.53 -26.17 -6.23
N LYS A 2 0.66 -26.63 -5.34
CA LYS A 2 -0.69 -26.13 -5.14
C LYS A 2 -0.73 -25.25 -3.88
N ILE A 3 -1.17 -24.00 -4.04
CA ILE A 3 -1.13 -22.96 -3.00
C ILE A 3 -2.55 -22.69 -2.50
N ALA A 4 -2.73 -22.70 -1.17
CA ALA A 4 -3.90 -22.09 -0.52
C ALA A 4 -3.59 -20.63 -0.21
N PHE A 5 -4.11 -19.70 -1.01
CA PHE A 5 -3.79 -18.28 -0.88
C PHE A 5 -4.91 -17.51 -0.15
N PHE A 6 -4.65 -17.19 1.11
CA PHE A 6 -5.50 -16.35 1.96
C PHE A 6 -5.24 -14.88 1.63
N THR A 7 -6.23 -14.22 1.03
CA THR A 7 -6.07 -12.84 0.56
C THR A 7 -7.39 -12.09 0.54
N LEU A 8 -7.32 -10.77 0.32
CA LEU A 8 -8.47 -9.94 0.01
C LEU A 8 -8.69 -9.89 -1.50
N LEU A 9 -9.94 -9.69 -1.90
CA LEU A 9 -10.38 -9.52 -3.29
C LEU A 9 -11.40 -8.38 -3.37
N SER A 10 -11.59 -7.79 -4.55
CA SER A 10 -12.66 -6.81 -4.81
C SER A 10 -14.02 -7.45 -4.53
N PRO A 11 -15.04 -6.75 -4.00
CA PRO A 11 -15.21 -5.29 -3.92
C PRO A 11 -14.62 -4.63 -2.66
N LEU A 12 -13.82 -5.33 -1.86
CA LEU A 12 -13.25 -4.72 -0.66
C LEU A 12 -12.45 -3.47 -1.02
N LYS A 13 -12.76 -2.36 -0.34
CA LYS A 13 -12.17 -1.03 -0.58
C LYS A 13 -10.76 -0.92 0.03
N SER A 14 -9.86 -1.79 -0.39
CA SER A 14 -8.49 -1.92 0.10
C SER A 14 -7.51 -2.07 -1.07
N ALA A 15 -6.36 -1.41 -0.98
CA ALA A 15 -5.27 -1.63 -1.94
C ALA A 15 -4.76 -3.10 -1.91
N LEU A 16 -4.95 -3.79 -0.79
CA LEU A 16 -4.56 -5.19 -0.66
C LEU A 16 -5.48 -6.14 -1.44
N ALA A 17 -6.71 -5.73 -1.75
CA ALA A 17 -7.61 -6.50 -2.62
C ALA A 17 -7.09 -6.50 -4.06
N ASP A 18 -6.78 -5.32 -4.59
CA ASP A 18 -6.16 -5.15 -5.92
C ASP A 18 -4.79 -5.90 -5.97
N TYR A 19 -3.98 -5.77 -4.92
CA TYR A 19 -2.73 -6.53 -4.80
C TYR A 19 -2.92 -8.05 -4.80
N GLY A 20 -3.89 -8.56 -4.03
CA GLY A 20 -4.22 -9.97 -3.96
C GLY A 20 -4.59 -10.55 -5.32
N GLU A 21 -5.47 -9.86 -6.04
CA GLU A 21 -5.88 -10.24 -7.40
C GLU A 21 -4.70 -10.24 -8.39
N GLY A 22 -3.89 -9.18 -8.39
CA GLY A 22 -2.73 -9.07 -9.27
C GLY A 22 -1.65 -10.11 -8.99
N LEU A 23 -1.39 -10.42 -7.71
CA LEU A 23 -0.42 -11.45 -7.33
C LEU A 23 -0.93 -12.86 -7.65
N ALA A 24 -2.22 -13.15 -7.42
CA ALA A 24 -2.83 -14.42 -7.79
C ALA A 24 -2.71 -14.67 -9.31
N ALA A 25 -3.05 -13.66 -10.12
CA ALA A 25 -2.90 -13.71 -11.58
C ALA A 25 -1.43 -13.85 -12.00
N GLY A 26 -0.49 -13.20 -11.32
CA GLY A 26 0.94 -13.37 -11.56
C GLY A 26 1.42 -14.80 -11.27
N LEU A 27 1.01 -15.37 -10.13
CA LEU A 27 1.38 -16.72 -9.71
C LEU A 27 0.79 -17.80 -10.62
N SER A 28 -0.45 -17.64 -11.12
CA SER A 28 -1.08 -18.62 -12.00
C SER A 28 -0.42 -18.74 -13.37
N ARG A 29 0.41 -17.76 -13.76
CA ARG A 29 1.23 -17.82 -14.98
C ARG A 29 2.52 -18.64 -14.80
N ILE A 30 2.88 -19.01 -13.57
CA ILE A 30 4.08 -19.80 -13.30
C ILE A 30 3.82 -21.29 -13.61
N PRO A 31 4.60 -21.93 -14.50
CA PRO A 31 4.41 -23.33 -14.84
C PRO A 31 4.45 -24.25 -13.61
N GLY A 32 3.45 -25.12 -13.46
CA GLY A 32 3.36 -26.08 -12.35
C GLY A 32 2.88 -25.48 -11.03
N VAL A 33 2.46 -24.21 -11.01
CA VAL A 33 1.79 -23.57 -9.87
C VAL A 33 0.28 -23.54 -10.10
N SER A 34 -0.48 -23.97 -9.11
CA SER A 34 -1.94 -23.77 -9.03
C SER A 34 -2.30 -23.05 -7.74
N VAL A 35 -3.32 -22.20 -7.79
CA VAL A 35 -3.71 -21.34 -6.68
C VAL A 35 -5.22 -21.47 -6.47
N ASP A 36 -5.63 -21.80 -5.24
CA ASP A 36 -7.01 -21.61 -4.79
C ASP A 36 -7.02 -20.45 -3.77
N LEU A 37 -8.04 -19.60 -3.85
CA LEU A 37 -8.15 -18.38 -3.04
C LEU A 37 -9.06 -18.61 -1.83
N PHE A 38 -8.62 -18.15 -0.66
CA PHE A 38 -9.38 -18.21 0.59
C PHE A 38 -9.68 -16.80 1.10
N ILE A 39 -10.96 -16.48 1.23
CA ILE A 39 -11.45 -15.15 1.61
C ILE A 39 -12.28 -15.19 2.90
N ASN A 40 -12.56 -14.01 3.46
CA ASN A 40 -13.53 -13.89 4.55
C ASN A 40 -14.93 -14.34 4.08
N ASP A 41 -15.77 -14.82 5.00
CA ASP A 41 -17.09 -15.39 4.68
C ASP A 41 -18.24 -14.37 4.66
N ASP A 42 -17.93 -13.07 4.80
CA ASP A 42 -18.88 -11.96 4.85
C ASP A 42 -19.07 -11.23 3.51
N TYR A 43 -18.39 -11.65 2.45
CA TYR A 43 -18.56 -11.09 1.11
C TYR A 43 -18.24 -12.10 -0.01
N TRP A 44 -18.58 -11.73 -1.24
CA TRP A 44 -18.19 -12.48 -2.44
C TRP A 44 -17.50 -11.56 -3.46
N PRO A 45 -16.49 -12.03 -4.21
CA PRO A 45 -15.77 -11.18 -5.14
C PRO A 45 -16.59 -10.75 -6.35
N ASP A 46 -16.32 -9.53 -6.87
CA ASP A 46 -17.03 -8.95 -8.00
C ASP A 46 -16.18 -8.76 -9.28
N ASN A 47 -14.90 -9.10 -9.22
CA ASN A 47 -14.03 -9.09 -10.40
C ASN A 47 -14.26 -10.36 -11.24
N PRO A 48 -14.88 -10.28 -12.43
CA PRO A 48 -15.24 -11.45 -13.22
C PRO A 48 -14.02 -12.26 -13.67
N VAL A 49 -12.89 -11.60 -13.97
CA VAL A 49 -11.65 -12.28 -14.38
C VAL A 49 -11.15 -13.20 -13.27
N ILE A 50 -11.24 -12.75 -12.03
CA ILE A 50 -10.78 -13.51 -10.87
C ILE A 50 -11.73 -14.66 -10.55
N VAL A 51 -13.05 -14.40 -10.59
CA VAL A 51 -14.08 -15.42 -10.31
C VAL A 51 -14.07 -16.54 -11.36
N GLU A 52 -13.79 -16.22 -12.62
CA GLU A 52 -13.71 -17.21 -13.70
C GLU A 52 -12.39 -18.01 -13.69
N GLN A 53 -11.29 -17.40 -13.23
CA GLN A 53 -9.96 -18.00 -13.30
C GLN A 53 -9.60 -18.88 -12.09
N PHE A 54 -10.13 -18.57 -10.91
CA PHE A 54 -9.70 -19.20 -9.65
C PHE A 54 -10.84 -19.91 -8.95
N ASN A 55 -10.53 -21.02 -8.25
CA ASN A 55 -11.44 -21.52 -7.23
C ASN A 55 -11.34 -20.61 -6.00
N ILE A 56 -12.49 -20.20 -5.48
CA ILE A 56 -12.58 -19.27 -4.35
C ILE A 56 -13.42 -19.93 -3.25
N TYR A 57 -12.88 -19.97 -2.05
CA TYR A 57 -13.51 -20.59 -0.89
C TYR A 57 -13.59 -19.60 0.29
N PRO A 58 -14.67 -19.64 1.08
CA PRO A 58 -14.64 -19.08 2.43
C PRO A 58 -13.54 -19.75 3.25
N TYR A 59 -12.84 -18.98 4.09
CA TYR A 59 -11.75 -19.47 4.93
C TYR A 59 -12.15 -20.62 5.87
N THR A 60 -13.43 -20.68 6.25
CA THR A 60 -14.00 -21.73 7.10
C THR A 60 -13.98 -23.11 6.46
N GLU A 61 -13.89 -23.19 5.13
CA GLU A 61 -13.75 -24.45 4.41
C GLU A 61 -12.31 -24.99 4.38
N PHE A 62 -11.32 -24.22 4.83
CA PHE A 62 -9.92 -24.63 4.71
C PHE A 62 -9.58 -25.88 5.54
N GLU A 63 -10.14 -26.01 6.74
CA GLU A 63 -9.80 -27.10 7.68
C GLU A 63 -10.06 -28.49 7.07
N SER A 64 -11.15 -28.65 6.32
CA SER A 64 -11.48 -29.91 5.62
C SER A 64 -10.68 -30.13 4.33
N ARG A 65 -9.85 -29.17 3.92
CA ARG A 65 -9.12 -29.17 2.65
C ARG A 65 -7.60 -29.09 2.82
N THR A 66 -7.09 -29.06 4.06
CA THR A 66 -5.66 -28.87 4.38
C THR A 66 -4.73 -29.78 3.58
N GLU A 67 -5.07 -31.06 3.45
CA GLU A 67 -4.27 -32.07 2.72
C GLU A 67 -4.16 -31.85 1.20
N ASN A 68 -4.96 -30.94 0.62
CA ASN A 68 -4.96 -30.66 -0.82
C ASN A 68 -3.88 -29.65 -1.25
N TYR A 69 -3.13 -29.06 -0.31
CA TYR A 69 -2.23 -27.95 -0.59
C TYR A 69 -0.81 -28.28 -0.17
N ASP A 70 0.15 -27.92 -1.02
CA ASP A 70 1.58 -28.05 -0.70
C ASP A 70 2.03 -26.94 0.26
N VAL A 71 1.42 -25.75 0.16
CA VAL A 71 1.79 -24.60 1.01
C VAL A 71 0.61 -23.65 1.19
N ILE A 72 0.52 -23.08 2.39
CA ILE A 72 -0.43 -22.02 2.72
C ILE A 72 0.27 -20.67 2.62
N PHE A 73 -0.38 -19.71 1.97
CA PHE A 73 0.13 -18.37 1.80
C PHE A 73 -0.86 -17.34 2.35
N TYR A 74 -0.44 -16.51 3.29
CA TYR A 74 -1.27 -15.50 3.95
C TYR A 74 -0.85 -14.08 3.55
N SER A 75 -1.76 -13.27 3.01
CA SER A 75 -1.55 -11.85 2.73
C SER A 75 -2.15 -11.01 3.86
N MET A 76 -1.30 -10.59 4.81
CA MET A 76 -1.72 -9.98 6.09
C MET A 76 -1.43 -8.47 6.14
N GLY A 77 -2.46 -7.67 6.41
CA GLY A 77 -2.36 -6.25 6.74
C GLY A 77 -2.85 -5.91 8.17
N ASP A 78 -2.67 -4.65 8.60
CA ASP A 78 -3.00 -4.17 9.95
C ASP A 78 -4.51 -3.91 10.19
N HIS A 79 -5.38 -4.17 9.21
CA HIS A 79 -6.82 -3.90 9.34
C HIS A 79 -7.58 -5.15 9.81
N TYR A 80 -8.09 -5.13 11.05
CA TYR A 80 -8.81 -6.26 11.66
C TYR A 80 -10.02 -6.73 10.86
N GLY A 81 -10.89 -5.81 10.42
CA GLY A 81 -12.11 -6.19 9.70
C GLY A 81 -11.86 -6.90 8.36
N TYR A 82 -10.63 -6.87 7.85
CA TYR A 82 -10.27 -7.58 6.62
C TYR A 82 -9.36 -8.77 6.87
N ASN A 83 -8.42 -8.67 7.81
CA ASN A 83 -7.35 -9.66 7.97
C ASN A 83 -7.46 -10.46 9.27
N GLY A 84 -8.35 -10.06 10.20
CA GLY A 84 -8.41 -10.60 11.55
C GLY A 84 -8.65 -12.11 11.61
N TYR A 85 -9.44 -12.65 10.66
CA TYR A 85 -9.72 -14.08 10.56
C TYR A 85 -8.46 -14.92 10.29
N MET A 86 -7.43 -14.34 9.65
CA MET A 86 -6.19 -15.05 9.35
C MET A 86 -5.32 -15.30 10.57
N LEU A 87 -5.46 -14.52 11.66
CA LEU A 87 -4.60 -14.64 12.85
C LEU A 87 -4.67 -16.04 13.48
N ASP A 88 -5.87 -16.57 13.71
CA ASP A 88 -6.04 -17.93 14.28
C ASP A 88 -5.49 -19.01 13.34
N PHE A 89 -5.68 -18.82 12.03
CA PHE A 89 -5.21 -19.76 11.01
C PHE A 89 -3.70 -19.80 10.93
N ILE A 90 -3.02 -18.66 10.95
CA ILE A 90 -1.55 -18.59 10.97
C ILE A 90 -0.99 -19.36 12.17
N TYR A 91 -1.64 -19.30 13.34
CA TYR A 91 -1.17 -19.99 14.54
C TYR A 91 -1.44 -21.50 14.54
N ARG A 92 -2.52 -21.94 13.89
CA ARG A 92 -2.94 -23.35 13.84
C ARG A 92 -2.38 -24.11 12.65
N TYR A 93 -2.21 -23.42 11.52
CA TYR A 93 -1.77 -23.97 10.25
C TYR A 93 -0.60 -23.12 9.74
N PRO A 94 0.63 -23.42 10.17
CA PRO A 94 1.80 -22.67 9.75
C PRO A 94 1.92 -22.63 8.22
N GLY A 95 2.13 -21.43 7.69
CA GLY A 95 2.33 -21.17 6.27
C GLY A 95 3.30 -20.02 6.05
N VAL A 96 3.43 -19.56 4.81
CA VAL A 96 4.20 -18.35 4.50
C VAL A 96 3.29 -17.13 4.67
N THR A 97 3.76 -16.10 5.37
CA THR A 97 2.99 -14.87 5.59
C THR A 97 3.66 -13.68 4.90
N LEU A 98 2.95 -13.05 3.98
CA LEU A 98 3.27 -11.71 3.48
C LEU A 98 2.76 -10.67 4.47
N LEU A 99 3.67 -9.91 5.06
CA LEU A 99 3.37 -8.75 5.88
C LEU A 99 3.42 -7.48 5.03
N HIS A 100 2.26 -6.85 4.81
CA HIS A 100 2.17 -5.58 4.07
C HIS A 100 2.72 -4.40 4.86
N ASP A 101 2.58 -4.45 6.17
CA ASP A 101 3.08 -3.47 7.13
C ASP A 101 3.86 -4.18 8.24
N LEU A 102 4.82 -3.49 8.87
CA LEU A 102 5.51 -4.08 10.03
C LEU A 102 4.61 -4.12 11.27
N THR A 103 3.66 -3.20 11.40
CA THR A 103 2.75 -3.21 12.54
C THR A 103 1.51 -4.04 12.23
N LEU A 104 1.17 -4.96 13.14
CA LEU A 104 -0.13 -5.63 13.23
C LEU A 104 -0.90 -5.16 14.47
N HIS A 105 -0.46 -4.06 15.08
CA HIS A 105 -0.97 -3.58 16.34
C HIS A 105 -2.47 -3.27 16.30
N ARG A 106 -2.96 -2.57 15.27
CA ARG A 106 -4.39 -2.24 15.18
C ARG A 106 -5.20 -3.50 14.96
N CYS A 107 -4.71 -4.42 14.13
CA CYS A 107 -5.36 -5.71 13.91
C CYS A 107 -5.51 -6.49 15.23
N ILE A 108 -4.42 -6.63 15.98
CA ILE A 108 -4.37 -7.36 17.24
C ILE A 108 -5.18 -6.66 18.33
N MET A 109 -5.09 -5.34 18.44
CA MET A 109 -5.88 -4.54 19.39
C MET A 109 -7.37 -4.76 19.17
N HIS A 110 -7.85 -4.73 17.92
CA HIS A 110 -9.26 -5.02 17.63
C HIS A 110 -9.62 -6.49 17.85
N ALA A 111 -8.75 -7.44 17.53
CA ALA A 111 -8.96 -8.87 17.78
C ALA A 111 -9.02 -9.24 19.27
N THR A 112 -8.46 -8.40 20.13
CA THR A 112 -8.35 -8.63 21.57
C THR A 112 -9.19 -7.63 22.37
N LEU A 113 -8.70 -6.40 22.59
CA LEU A 113 -9.42 -5.35 23.32
C LEU A 113 -10.78 -5.03 22.70
N GLY A 114 -10.84 -4.90 21.37
CA GLY A 114 -12.09 -4.68 20.64
C GLY A 114 -13.12 -5.81 20.81
N GLN A 115 -12.68 -7.01 21.18
CA GLN A 115 -13.54 -8.16 21.49
C GLN A 115 -13.73 -8.38 23.02
N GLY A 116 -13.36 -7.40 23.85
CA GLY A 116 -13.48 -7.52 25.31
C GLY A 116 -12.48 -8.48 25.96
N LYS A 117 -11.33 -8.72 25.33
CA LYS A 117 -10.29 -9.66 25.79
C LYS A 117 -8.98 -8.96 26.18
N PRO A 118 -8.96 -8.12 27.23
CA PRO A 118 -7.76 -7.35 27.61
C PRO A 118 -6.57 -8.20 28.05
N GLN A 119 -6.82 -9.37 28.64
CA GLN A 119 -5.73 -10.28 29.01
C GLN A 119 -5.06 -10.90 27.78
N ALA A 120 -5.77 -11.06 26.66
CA ALA A 120 -5.15 -11.52 25.41
C ALA A 120 -4.24 -10.44 24.83
N TYR A 121 -4.67 -9.18 24.86
CA TYR A 121 -3.85 -8.06 24.39
C TYR A 121 -2.55 -7.89 25.20
N LEU A 122 -2.63 -7.98 26.53
CA LEU A 122 -1.45 -7.92 27.40
C LEU A 122 -0.46 -9.05 27.11
N LYS A 123 -0.95 -10.25 26.75
CA LYS A 123 -0.10 -11.36 26.34
C LYS A 123 0.63 -11.08 25.02
N GLU A 124 -0.02 -10.43 24.05
CA GLU A 124 0.63 -10.03 22.79
C GLU A 124 1.69 -8.95 23.02
N LEU A 125 1.40 -7.95 23.84
CA LEU A 125 2.37 -6.94 24.27
C LEU A 125 3.58 -7.59 24.95
N GLN A 126 3.35 -8.50 25.90
CA GLN A 126 4.42 -9.23 26.57
C GLN A 126 5.24 -10.08 25.59
N TYR A 127 4.59 -10.75 24.64
CA TYR A 127 5.25 -11.55 23.60
C TYR A 127 6.14 -10.69 22.68
N ALA A 128 5.72 -9.46 22.41
CA ALA A 128 6.48 -8.46 21.67
C ALA A 128 7.61 -7.82 22.51
N GLY A 129 7.76 -8.17 23.79
CA GLY A 129 8.79 -7.64 24.68
C GLY A 129 8.39 -6.38 25.45
N ALA A 130 7.13 -5.94 25.36
CA ALA A 130 6.64 -4.82 26.13
C ALA A 130 6.47 -5.20 27.62
N PRO A 131 6.62 -4.25 28.55
CA PRO A 131 6.27 -4.49 29.94
C PRO A 131 4.77 -4.76 30.06
N ALA A 132 4.41 -5.84 30.76
CA ALA A 132 3.02 -6.25 30.99
C ALA A 132 2.30 -5.28 31.94
N SER A 133 2.01 -4.07 31.47
CA SER A 133 1.42 -3.00 32.26
C SER A 133 0.07 -2.58 31.72
N PHE A 134 -0.94 -2.67 32.58
CA PHE A 134 -2.30 -2.18 32.29
C PHE A 134 -2.34 -0.67 32.02
N ARG A 135 -1.34 0.08 32.51
CA ARG A 135 -1.20 1.51 32.20
C ARG A 135 -0.81 1.74 30.75
N LEU A 136 0.14 0.96 30.22
CA LEU A 136 0.52 1.02 28.81
C LEU A 136 -0.67 0.68 27.90
N SER A 137 -1.44 -0.37 28.23
CA SER A 137 -2.63 -0.70 27.44
C SER A 137 -3.66 0.43 27.43
N ARG A 138 -3.92 1.08 28.58
CA ARG A 138 -4.82 2.24 28.63
C ARG A 138 -4.28 3.46 27.88
N GLN A 139 -2.97 3.70 27.86
CA GLN A 139 -2.38 4.79 27.07
C GLN A 139 -2.55 4.56 25.58
N ILE A 140 -2.36 3.32 25.12
CA ILE A 140 -2.57 2.93 23.72
C ILE A 140 -4.06 3.04 23.34
N GLU A 141 -4.97 2.55 24.17
CA GLU A 141 -6.43 2.68 23.98
C GLU A 141 -6.88 4.13 23.92
N ALA A 142 -6.31 4.99 24.77
CA ALA A 142 -6.62 6.42 24.80
C ALA A 142 -6.01 7.20 23.62
N HIS A 143 -5.43 6.51 22.64
CA HIS A 143 -4.74 7.09 21.49
C HIS A 143 -3.62 8.06 21.86
N HIS A 144 -3.02 7.89 23.05
CA HIS A 144 -1.84 8.65 23.45
C HIS A 144 -0.60 8.09 22.75
N GLY A 145 -0.47 8.42 21.46
CA GLY A 145 0.75 8.30 20.66
C GLY A 145 0.77 7.13 19.68
N ASN A 146 0.74 7.45 18.37
CA ASN A 146 1.19 6.53 17.30
C ASN A 146 2.59 5.95 17.57
N GLN A 147 3.40 6.61 18.41
CA GLN A 147 4.72 6.17 18.83
C GLN A 147 4.71 4.79 19.53
N LEU A 148 3.73 4.51 20.39
CA LEU A 148 3.66 3.22 21.10
C LEU A 148 3.30 2.07 20.16
N ILE A 149 2.48 2.35 19.14
CA ILE A 149 2.17 1.38 18.08
C ILE A 149 3.43 1.01 17.29
N LEU A 150 4.31 1.98 17.04
CA LEU A 150 5.58 1.78 16.32
C LEU A 150 6.65 1.11 17.19
N GLU A 151 6.65 1.38 18.50
CA GLU A 151 7.56 0.76 19.46
C GLU A 151 7.24 -0.73 19.65
N TYR A 152 5.95 -1.08 19.73
CA TYR A 152 5.48 -2.45 19.89
C TYR A 152 4.62 -2.85 18.68
N PRO A 153 5.22 -3.24 17.55
CA PRO A 153 4.47 -3.46 16.31
C PRO A 153 3.62 -4.75 16.31
N LEU A 154 3.83 -5.64 17.28
CA LEU A 154 3.07 -6.89 17.47
C LEU A 154 3.11 -7.87 16.28
N PHE A 155 4.09 -7.77 15.38
CA PHE A 155 4.29 -8.77 14.32
C PHE A 155 4.88 -10.09 14.85
N GLN A 156 5.46 -10.07 16.05
CA GLN A 156 6.34 -11.11 16.57
C GLN A 156 5.70 -12.50 16.56
N ARG A 157 4.47 -12.63 17.08
CA ARG A 157 3.80 -13.94 17.13
C ARG A 157 3.48 -14.48 15.76
N VAL A 158 3.09 -13.60 14.82
CA VAL A 158 2.84 -13.98 13.43
C VAL A 158 4.13 -14.49 12.81
N VAL A 159 5.23 -13.75 12.93
CA VAL A 159 6.55 -14.18 12.42
C VAL A 159 6.98 -15.52 13.02
N ASP A 160 6.83 -15.70 14.33
CA ASP A 160 7.24 -16.93 15.03
C ASP A 160 6.34 -18.14 14.70
N SER A 161 5.15 -17.91 14.16
CA SER A 161 4.19 -18.96 13.76
C SER A 161 4.24 -19.29 12.26
N SER A 162 4.89 -18.46 11.44
CA SER A 162 5.01 -18.67 9.99
C SER A 162 6.20 -19.58 9.64
N LEU A 163 6.06 -20.40 8.59
CA LEU A 163 7.16 -21.17 7.97
C LEU A 163 8.17 -20.26 7.26
N GLY A 164 7.68 -19.13 6.77
CA GLY A 164 8.47 -18.08 6.14
C GLY A 164 7.70 -16.77 6.12
N VAL A 165 8.42 -15.65 6.05
CA VAL A 165 7.82 -14.32 6.04
C VAL A 165 8.30 -13.56 4.81
N ILE A 166 7.37 -12.94 4.09
CA ILE A 166 7.67 -12.04 2.98
C ILE A 166 7.40 -10.61 3.42
N VAL A 167 8.32 -9.71 3.10
CA VAL A 167 8.17 -8.25 3.27
C VAL A 167 8.62 -7.53 2.00
N HIS A 168 8.16 -6.30 1.81
CA HIS A 168 8.39 -5.58 0.55
C HIS A 168 9.66 -4.73 0.48
N ASN A 169 10.30 -4.46 1.62
CA ASN A 169 11.47 -3.60 1.67
C ASN A 169 12.51 -4.09 2.69
N GLU A 170 13.76 -3.67 2.50
CA GLU A 170 14.86 -4.10 3.37
C GLU A 170 14.80 -3.51 4.79
N TYR A 171 14.15 -2.37 4.98
CA TYR A 171 13.91 -1.83 6.32
C TYR A 171 13.07 -2.81 7.15
N ALA A 172 11.94 -3.27 6.60
CA ALA A 172 11.07 -4.24 7.24
C ALA A 172 11.77 -5.57 7.52
N ARG A 173 12.54 -6.07 6.55
CA ARG A 173 13.32 -7.30 6.72
C ARG A 173 14.31 -7.18 7.88
N ARG A 174 15.07 -6.09 7.96
CA ARG A 174 16.02 -5.84 9.05
C ARG A 174 15.32 -5.74 10.40
N ARG A 175 14.22 -4.98 10.49
CA ARG A 175 13.44 -4.84 11.74
C ARG A 175 12.90 -6.18 12.25
N ILE A 176 12.50 -7.07 11.35
CA ILE A 176 12.12 -8.44 11.72
C ILE A 176 13.32 -9.21 12.25
N LEU A 177 14.46 -9.21 11.55
CA LEU A 177 15.67 -9.93 11.97
C LEU A 177 16.28 -9.40 13.27
N ASP A 178 16.23 -8.10 13.52
CA ASP A 178 16.68 -7.50 14.78
C ASP A 178 15.84 -8.01 15.97
N SER A 179 14.54 -8.21 15.74
CA SER A 179 13.59 -8.73 16.74
C SER A 179 13.61 -10.26 16.84
N ARG A 180 13.83 -10.95 15.71
CA ARG A 180 13.77 -12.42 15.53
C ARG A 180 14.91 -12.87 14.60
N PRO A 181 16.15 -13.05 15.12
CA PRO A 181 17.32 -13.33 14.29
C PRO A 181 17.27 -14.65 13.49
N GLN A 182 16.42 -15.59 13.92
CA GLN A 182 16.25 -16.90 13.27
C GLN A 182 15.07 -16.93 12.29
N ALA A 183 14.34 -15.83 12.11
CA ALA A 183 13.19 -15.78 11.22
C ALA A 183 13.61 -16.03 9.76
N ASN A 184 12.93 -16.96 9.09
CA ASN A 184 13.05 -17.16 7.65
C ASN A 184 12.32 -16.04 6.90
N VAL A 185 12.97 -14.89 6.76
CA VAL A 185 12.38 -13.70 6.12
C VAL A 185 13.02 -13.38 4.76
N ARG A 186 12.17 -13.24 3.75
CA ARG A 186 12.54 -12.85 2.38
C ARG A 186 12.00 -11.45 2.07
N ARG A 187 12.86 -10.60 1.54
CA ARG A 187 12.44 -9.35 0.91
C ARG A 187 12.09 -9.63 -0.54
N ILE A 188 10.85 -9.35 -0.94
CA ILE A 188 10.38 -9.39 -2.32
C ILE A 188 9.69 -8.07 -2.63
N PRO A 189 10.16 -7.26 -3.61
CA PRO A 189 9.57 -5.96 -3.91
C PRO A 189 8.05 -6.01 -4.10
N HIS A 190 7.38 -4.94 -3.70
CA HIS A 190 5.95 -4.78 -3.98
C HIS A 190 5.73 -4.75 -5.50
N ALA A 191 4.97 -5.72 -6.03
CA ALA A 191 4.72 -5.82 -7.46
C ALA A 191 3.95 -4.60 -8.00
N PHE A 192 4.34 -4.18 -9.19
CA PHE A 192 3.58 -3.33 -10.09
C PHE A 192 2.92 -4.20 -11.15
N PHE A 193 1.62 -4.00 -11.32
CA PHE A 193 0.83 -4.58 -12.39
C PHE A 193 -0.30 -3.60 -12.71
N MET A 194 -0.78 -3.68 -13.94
CA MET A 194 -1.98 -2.95 -14.33
C MET A 194 -3.22 -3.76 -13.95
N PRO A 195 -4.30 -3.11 -13.47
CA PRO A 195 -5.57 -3.80 -13.24
C PRO A 195 -6.10 -4.44 -14.53
N PRO A 196 -7.04 -5.39 -14.43
CA PRO A 196 -7.76 -5.89 -15.60
C PRO A 196 -8.37 -4.74 -16.44
N GLY A 197 -8.34 -4.90 -17.76
CA GLY A 197 -8.79 -3.87 -18.71
C GLY A 197 -7.67 -2.99 -19.28
N PHE A 198 -6.41 -3.27 -18.92
CA PHE A 198 -5.21 -2.69 -19.53
C PHE A 198 -4.39 -3.82 -20.19
N SER A 199 -4.74 -4.22 -21.40
CA SER A 199 -3.99 -5.26 -22.14
C SER A 199 -2.71 -4.70 -22.74
N GLU A 200 -2.83 -3.56 -23.42
CA GLU A 200 -1.76 -2.72 -23.92
C GLU A 200 -2.28 -1.27 -23.82
N TYR A 201 -1.46 -0.34 -23.33
CA TYR A 201 -1.86 1.05 -23.18
C TYR A 201 -0.75 1.96 -23.69
N ASP A 202 -1.15 2.98 -24.45
CA ASP A 202 -0.28 4.09 -24.81
C ASP A 202 -0.43 5.19 -23.76
N ILE A 203 0.68 5.56 -23.13
CA ILE A 203 0.68 6.53 -22.01
C ILE A 203 0.14 7.89 -22.46
N ALA A 204 0.47 8.33 -23.69
CA ALA A 204 0.02 9.61 -24.21
C ALA A 204 -1.49 9.60 -24.52
N ALA A 205 -2.00 8.50 -25.08
CA ALA A 205 -3.42 8.31 -25.36
C ALA A 205 -4.25 8.27 -24.07
N GLU A 206 -3.84 7.46 -23.08
CA GLU A 206 -4.50 7.40 -21.77
C GLU A 206 -4.51 8.78 -21.11
N ARG A 207 -3.36 9.47 -21.08
CA ARG A 207 -3.27 10.84 -20.57
C ARG A 207 -4.25 11.80 -21.25
N ALA A 208 -4.30 11.79 -22.59
CA ALA A 208 -5.20 12.66 -23.34
C ALA A 208 -6.67 12.35 -23.06
N GLN A 209 -7.03 11.07 -22.95
CA GLN A 209 -8.37 10.63 -22.61
C GLN A 209 -8.77 11.09 -21.20
N GLN A 210 -7.90 10.90 -20.22
CA GLN A 210 -8.20 11.23 -18.82
C GLN A 210 -8.27 12.73 -18.58
N ARG A 211 -7.43 13.52 -19.27
CA ARG A 211 -7.54 14.99 -19.23
C ARG A 211 -8.85 15.48 -19.82
N ARG A 212 -9.31 14.92 -20.95
CA ARG A 212 -10.62 15.24 -21.51
C ARG A 212 -11.76 14.87 -20.57
N ALA A 213 -11.71 13.68 -19.96
CA ALA A 213 -12.74 13.22 -19.02
C ALA A 213 -12.86 14.13 -17.78
N LEU A 214 -11.74 14.70 -17.33
CA LEU A 214 -11.67 15.63 -16.21
C LEU A 214 -11.84 17.10 -16.61
N GLN A 215 -12.12 17.39 -17.88
CA GLN A 215 -12.24 18.76 -18.42
C GLN A 215 -10.97 19.61 -18.15
N LEU A 216 -9.80 18.97 -18.26
CA LEU A 216 -8.49 19.60 -18.12
C LEU A 216 -7.97 20.00 -19.50
N GLU A 217 -7.42 21.20 -19.58
CA GLU A 217 -6.81 21.69 -20.81
C GLU A 217 -5.40 21.12 -21.00
N PRO A 218 -4.90 20.99 -22.24
CA PRO A 218 -3.56 20.43 -22.49
C PRO A 218 -2.42 21.15 -21.74
N GLN A 219 -2.55 22.45 -21.53
CA GLN A 219 -1.58 23.32 -20.82
C GLN A 219 -1.74 23.33 -19.30
N ASP A 220 -2.75 22.68 -18.74
CA ASP A 220 -2.93 22.64 -17.28
C ASP A 220 -1.77 21.88 -16.63
N PHE A 221 -1.24 22.43 -15.54
CA PHE A 221 -0.25 21.76 -14.71
C PHE A 221 -0.95 21.01 -13.58
N VAL A 222 -0.97 19.69 -13.67
CA VAL A 222 -1.81 18.84 -12.81
C VAL A 222 -0.95 18.13 -11.77
N VAL A 223 -1.11 18.53 -10.50
CA VAL A 223 -0.50 17.86 -9.35
C VAL A 223 -1.52 16.89 -8.75
N GLY A 224 -1.11 15.78 -8.15
CA GLY A 224 -2.09 14.91 -7.48
C GLY A 224 -1.55 14.01 -6.39
N SER A 225 -2.45 13.60 -5.50
CA SER A 225 -2.19 12.65 -4.41
C SER A 225 -3.31 11.62 -4.33
N PHE A 226 -2.95 10.36 -4.11
CA PHE A 226 -3.87 9.23 -4.25
C PHE A 226 -3.95 8.33 -3.01
N GLY A 227 -5.08 7.65 -2.87
CA GLY A 227 -5.40 6.66 -1.83
C GLY A 227 -6.22 7.24 -0.66
N ILE A 228 -6.31 6.52 0.45
CA ILE A 228 -7.04 6.99 1.65
C ILE A 228 -6.28 8.15 2.28
N PHE A 229 -6.95 9.28 2.55
CA PHE A 229 -6.31 10.46 3.11
C PHE A 229 -6.38 10.45 4.64
N VAL A 230 -5.20 10.45 5.26
CA VAL A 230 -4.98 10.42 6.71
C VAL A 230 -3.92 11.48 7.06
N PRO A 231 -3.86 11.96 8.32
CA PRO A 231 -2.88 12.95 8.74
C PRO A 231 -1.43 12.59 8.36
N ASP A 232 -1.07 11.33 8.52
CA ASP A 232 0.27 10.83 8.21
C ASP A 232 0.67 11.03 6.74
N LYS A 233 -0.26 11.32 5.81
CA LYS A 233 0.03 11.62 4.40
C LYS A 233 0.51 13.05 4.13
N HIS A 234 0.55 13.92 5.14
CA HIS A 234 1.01 15.31 5.04
C HIS A 234 0.39 16.08 3.87
N LEU A 235 -0.90 15.83 3.58
CA LEU A 235 -1.60 16.57 2.53
C LEU A 235 -1.69 18.06 2.84
N GLU A 236 -1.71 18.44 4.11
CA GLU A 236 -1.66 19.84 4.52
C GLU A 236 -0.41 20.54 3.96
N SER A 237 0.76 19.91 4.08
CA SER A 237 2.01 20.42 3.52
C SER A 237 1.96 20.50 1.99
N SER A 238 1.48 19.45 1.33
CA SER A 238 1.35 19.41 -0.13
C SER A 238 0.38 20.47 -0.66
N LEU A 239 -0.76 20.68 0.00
CA LEU A 239 -1.77 21.65 -0.38
C LEU A 239 -1.30 23.09 -0.08
N ALA A 240 -0.63 23.32 1.04
CA ALA A 240 -0.03 24.62 1.35
C ALA A 240 1.03 25.01 0.30
N ALA A 241 1.88 24.07 -0.08
CA ALA A 241 2.86 24.27 -1.14
C ALA A 241 2.20 24.54 -2.50
N PHE A 242 1.15 23.77 -2.83
CA PHE A 242 0.36 23.97 -4.04
C PHE A 242 -0.37 25.32 -4.06
N ALA A 243 -0.83 25.84 -2.93
CA ALA A 243 -1.45 27.16 -2.87
C ALA A 243 -0.50 28.28 -3.34
N ALA A 244 0.78 28.20 -2.97
CA ALA A 244 1.79 29.12 -3.49
C ALA A 244 2.03 28.94 -5.00
N VAL A 245 2.11 27.69 -5.47
CA VAL A 245 2.23 27.37 -6.91
C VAL A 245 1.03 27.92 -7.70
N ALA A 246 -0.19 27.76 -7.20
CA ALA A 246 -1.40 28.21 -7.87
C ALA A 246 -1.51 29.75 -8.01
N GLN A 247 -0.78 30.51 -7.18
CA GLN A 247 -0.66 31.97 -7.34
C GLN A 247 0.20 32.34 -8.56
N ARG A 248 1.26 31.56 -8.84
CA ARG A 248 2.17 31.78 -9.96
C ARG A 248 1.68 31.14 -11.26
N TYR A 249 0.99 30.00 -11.17
CA TYR A 249 0.47 29.25 -12.31
C TYR A 249 -1.07 29.15 -12.21
N PRO A 250 -1.81 30.11 -12.80
CA PRO A 250 -3.27 30.13 -12.70
C PRO A 250 -3.96 28.87 -13.25
N ASN A 251 -3.31 28.14 -14.16
CA ASN A 251 -3.84 26.91 -14.75
C ASN A 251 -3.45 25.65 -13.94
N ALA A 252 -2.78 25.81 -12.78
CA ALA A 252 -2.47 24.67 -11.93
C ALA A 252 -3.73 24.07 -11.30
N LYS A 253 -3.82 22.74 -11.30
CA LYS A 253 -4.92 21.96 -10.74
C LYS A 253 -4.37 20.89 -9.80
N TYR A 254 -5.12 20.55 -8.76
CA TYR A 254 -4.79 19.46 -7.85
C TYR A 254 -5.85 18.37 -7.89
N LEU A 255 -5.45 17.14 -8.19
CA LEU A 255 -6.33 15.97 -8.20
C LEU A 255 -6.08 15.10 -6.96
N LEU A 256 -7.13 14.93 -6.15
CA LEU A 256 -7.16 14.05 -5.00
C LEU A 256 -7.94 12.78 -5.35
N GLY A 257 -7.21 11.78 -5.85
CA GLY A 257 -7.71 10.46 -6.21
C GLY A 257 -7.93 9.57 -5.00
N GLY A 258 -9.07 9.71 -4.32
CA GLY A 258 -9.36 8.98 -3.09
C GLY A 258 -10.32 9.72 -2.16
N ALA A 259 -10.43 9.25 -0.92
CA ALA A 259 -11.34 9.78 0.08
C ALA A 259 -10.64 10.00 1.42
N PRO A 260 -11.04 11.03 2.20
CA PRO A 260 -10.57 11.20 3.56
C PRO A 260 -11.04 10.06 4.46
N ALA A 261 -10.18 9.64 5.38
CA ALA A 261 -10.59 8.79 6.48
C ALA A 261 -11.62 9.52 7.37
N ASN A 262 -12.44 8.75 8.07
CA ASN A 262 -13.45 9.30 8.97
C ASN A 262 -12.81 10.28 9.97
N GLY A 263 -13.41 11.47 10.11
CA GLY A 263 -12.93 12.52 11.01
C GLY A 263 -11.81 13.41 10.47
N TYR A 264 -11.29 13.16 9.26
CA TYR A 264 -10.28 14.04 8.66
C TYR A 264 -10.93 15.15 7.82
N ASP A 265 -10.90 16.39 8.33
CA ASP A 265 -11.49 17.60 7.70
C ASP A 265 -10.66 18.12 6.50
N LEU A 266 -10.49 17.28 5.47
CA LEU A 266 -9.75 17.65 4.26
C LEU A 266 -10.44 18.78 3.48
N ALA A 267 -11.77 18.73 3.37
CA ALA A 267 -12.54 19.75 2.67
C ALA A 267 -12.44 21.13 3.35
N GLY A 268 -12.44 21.18 4.69
CA GLY A 268 -12.21 22.41 5.42
C GLY A 268 -10.80 22.95 5.26
N GLN A 269 -9.78 22.09 5.22
CA GLN A 269 -8.40 22.51 4.94
C GLN A 269 -8.28 23.17 3.56
N ILE A 270 -8.83 22.53 2.51
CA ILE A 270 -8.85 23.07 1.15
C ILE A 270 -9.53 24.45 1.10
N ARG A 271 -10.68 24.62 1.76
CA ARG A 271 -11.37 25.91 1.83
C ARG A 271 -10.55 26.98 2.56
N ARG A 272 -9.94 26.65 3.70
CA ARG A 272 -9.09 27.58 4.48
C ARG A 272 -7.88 28.06 3.68
N MET A 273 -7.37 27.24 2.76
CA MET A 273 -6.26 27.58 1.87
C MET A 273 -6.69 28.31 0.58
N GLY A 274 -8.00 28.56 0.38
CA GLY A 274 -8.50 29.23 -0.83
C GLY A 274 -8.41 28.37 -2.09
N LEU A 275 -8.41 27.04 -1.95
CA LEU A 275 -8.13 26.10 -3.04
C LEU A 275 -9.39 25.42 -3.63
N ALA A 276 -10.59 25.84 -3.23
CA ALA A 276 -11.84 25.16 -3.58
C ALA A 276 -12.04 25.01 -5.11
N ASP A 277 -11.66 26.01 -5.91
CA ASP A 277 -11.83 25.99 -7.37
C ASP A 277 -10.64 25.34 -8.13
N LYS A 278 -9.64 24.87 -7.38
CA LYS A 278 -8.40 24.30 -7.93
C LYS A 278 -8.20 22.83 -7.56
N VAL A 279 -8.91 22.34 -6.54
CA VAL A 279 -8.75 20.98 -6.00
C VAL A 279 -10.00 20.15 -6.28
N THR A 280 -9.82 19.02 -6.95
CA THR A 280 -10.89 18.03 -7.20
C THR A 280 -10.67 16.80 -6.33
N ILE A 281 -11.66 16.42 -5.53
CA ILE A 281 -11.67 15.17 -4.76
C ILE A 281 -12.59 14.18 -5.47
N THR A 282 -12.07 13.02 -5.86
CA THR A 282 -12.84 12.05 -6.64
C THR A 282 -13.65 11.09 -5.78
N GLY A 283 -13.29 10.96 -4.50
CA GLY A 283 -13.80 9.89 -3.66
C GLY A 283 -13.13 8.54 -3.99
N TRP A 284 -13.71 7.45 -3.48
CA TRP A 284 -13.22 6.11 -3.77
C TRP A 284 -13.48 5.74 -5.23
N LEU A 285 -12.47 5.13 -5.86
CA LEU A 285 -12.53 4.68 -7.25
C LEU A 285 -12.19 3.18 -7.30
N PRO A 286 -12.88 2.40 -8.16
CA PRO A 286 -12.44 1.05 -8.48
C PRO A 286 -11.01 1.02 -9.03
N PRO A 287 -10.26 -0.07 -8.87
CA PRO A 287 -8.84 -0.13 -9.26
C PRO A 287 -8.52 0.32 -10.69
N PRO A 288 -9.30 -0.06 -11.74
CA PRO A 288 -9.03 0.42 -13.09
C PRO A 288 -9.15 1.94 -13.21
N GLU A 289 -10.19 2.53 -12.62
CA GLU A 289 -10.43 3.98 -12.67
C GLU A 289 -9.41 4.74 -11.80
N PHE A 290 -9.03 4.18 -10.66
CA PHE A 290 -7.97 4.71 -9.81
C PHE A 290 -6.63 4.78 -10.56
N ALA A 291 -6.27 3.75 -11.33
CA ALA A 291 -5.09 3.74 -12.17
C ALA A 291 -5.22 4.73 -13.35
N ARG A 292 -6.40 4.77 -14.01
CA ARG A 292 -6.65 5.70 -15.13
C ARG A 292 -6.43 7.15 -14.72
N GLN A 293 -6.99 7.58 -13.60
CA GLN A 293 -6.86 8.97 -13.17
C GLN A 293 -5.41 9.43 -12.93
N MET A 294 -4.49 8.52 -12.61
CA MET A 294 -3.07 8.86 -12.46
C MET A 294 -2.43 9.34 -13.77
N PHE A 295 -2.91 8.91 -14.94
CA PHE A 295 -2.39 9.38 -16.23
C PHE A 295 -2.63 10.89 -16.47
N ALA A 296 -3.61 11.49 -15.79
CA ALA A 296 -3.90 12.91 -15.94
C ALA A 296 -2.80 13.81 -15.33
N LEU A 297 -1.98 13.28 -14.42
CA LEU A 297 -1.02 14.05 -13.63
C LEU A 297 0.24 14.43 -14.39
N ASP A 298 0.74 15.63 -14.15
CA ASP A 298 2.13 16.01 -14.42
C ASP A 298 3.05 15.57 -13.26
N VAL A 299 2.58 15.76 -12.02
CA VAL A 299 3.34 15.46 -10.81
C VAL A 299 2.47 14.72 -9.80
N GLY A 300 2.97 13.60 -9.29
CA GLY A 300 2.34 12.85 -8.20
C GLY A 300 3.07 13.11 -6.88
N ILE A 301 2.35 13.38 -5.79
CA ILE A 301 2.91 13.57 -4.46
C ILE A 301 2.42 12.46 -3.53
N HIS A 302 3.38 11.76 -2.92
CA HIS A 302 3.15 10.80 -1.85
C HIS A 302 4.08 11.09 -0.67
N LEU A 303 3.63 11.96 0.23
CA LEU A 303 4.28 12.14 1.52
C LEU A 303 3.68 11.17 2.54
N ARG A 304 4.52 10.69 3.45
CA ARG A 304 4.14 9.86 4.58
C ARG A 304 5.13 10.02 5.73
N TYR A 305 4.64 10.43 6.90
CA TYR A 305 5.40 10.38 8.16
C TYR A 305 4.46 10.56 9.38
N PRO A 306 4.64 9.82 10.48
CA PRO A 306 5.51 8.66 10.62
C PRO A 306 5.05 7.52 9.69
N HIS A 307 5.94 6.55 9.44
CA HIS A 307 5.60 5.36 8.64
C HIS A 307 5.50 4.11 9.51
N ILE A 308 4.76 3.13 9.02
CA ILE A 308 4.54 1.84 9.70
C ILE A 308 5.37 0.70 9.11
N GLY A 309 6.39 1.01 8.29
CA GLY A 309 7.34 0.04 7.76
C GLY A 309 6.91 -0.65 6.46
N GLY A 310 5.63 -0.59 6.10
CA GLY A 310 5.11 -1.10 4.84
C GLY A 310 5.56 -0.30 3.62
N THR A 311 5.50 -0.94 2.45
CA THR A 311 5.78 -0.28 1.17
C THR A 311 4.48 0.30 0.62
N PRO A 312 4.36 1.62 0.43
CA PRO A 312 3.14 2.21 -0.07
C PRO A 312 2.87 1.84 -1.53
N TYR A 313 1.60 1.61 -1.82
CA TYR A 313 1.11 1.24 -3.14
C TYR A 313 1.25 2.35 -4.20
N THR A 314 0.93 3.58 -3.80
CA THR A 314 0.75 4.71 -4.70
C THR A 314 2.04 5.13 -5.43
N PRO A 315 3.21 5.25 -4.79
CA PRO A 315 4.44 5.63 -5.51
C PRO A 315 4.82 4.66 -6.62
N ILE A 316 4.70 3.35 -6.36
CA ILE A 316 5.01 2.30 -7.33
C ILE A 316 4.13 2.45 -8.58
N ARG A 317 2.84 2.75 -8.40
CA ARG A 317 1.93 3.02 -9.51
C ARG A 317 2.26 4.30 -10.25
N LEU A 318 2.41 5.43 -9.55
CA LEU A 318 2.71 6.72 -10.18
C LEU A 318 3.98 6.65 -11.03
N MET A 319 5.05 6.10 -10.48
CA MET A 319 6.32 5.91 -11.19
C MET A 319 6.15 4.95 -12.37
N GLY A 320 5.46 3.82 -12.20
CA GLY A 320 5.18 2.86 -13.27
C GLY A 320 4.35 3.43 -14.43
N LEU A 321 3.56 4.45 -14.15
CA LEU A 321 2.74 5.19 -15.12
C LEU A 321 3.44 6.41 -15.72
N ASN A 322 4.76 6.54 -15.54
CA ASN A 322 5.58 7.64 -16.06
C ASN A 322 5.23 9.02 -15.47
N VAL A 323 4.69 9.07 -14.25
CA VAL A 323 4.40 10.33 -13.56
C VAL A 323 5.65 10.75 -12.76
N ALA A 324 6.08 12.00 -12.93
CA ALA A 324 7.13 12.57 -12.08
C ALA A 324 6.66 12.56 -10.63
N THR A 325 7.32 11.77 -9.78
CA THR A 325 6.79 11.47 -8.44
C THR A 325 7.67 12.11 -7.37
N ILE A 326 7.04 12.81 -6.43
CA ILE A 326 7.62 13.28 -5.18
C ILE A 326 7.24 12.30 -4.08
N ILE A 327 8.22 11.77 -3.37
CA ILE A 327 8.02 10.86 -2.24
C ILE A 327 8.76 11.33 -0.99
N SER A 328 8.34 10.80 0.15
CA SER A 328 9.11 10.85 1.39
C SER A 328 10.46 10.15 1.27
N ASP A 329 11.52 10.81 1.73
CA ASP A 329 12.80 10.16 2.00
C ASP A 329 12.75 9.49 3.37
N ILE A 330 12.22 8.26 3.37
CA ILE A 330 12.01 7.44 4.57
C ILE A 330 12.49 6.01 4.32
N GLU A 331 12.74 5.27 5.39
CA GLU A 331 13.40 3.97 5.37
C GLU A 331 12.70 2.93 4.49
N PRO A 332 11.35 2.78 4.48
CA PRO A 332 10.65 1.85 3.60
C PRO A 332 10.79 2.18 2.10
N LEU A 333 11.16 3.42 1.76
CA LEU A 333 11.32 3.93 0.40
C LEU A 333 12.79 4.21 0.05
N ALA A 334 13.72 3.88 0.95
CA ALA A 334 15.15 4.15 0.78
C ALA A 334 15.73 3.43 -0.45
N GLU A 335 15.22 2.25 -0.78
CA GLU A 335 15.69 1.42 -1.91
C GLU A 335 15.41 2.04 -3.29
N ILE A 336 14.47 2.98 -3.40
CA ILE A 336 14.25 3.70 -4.66
C ILE A 336 15.47 4.59 -4.92
N PRO A 337 16.17 4.49 -6.06
CA PRO A 337 17.40 5.25 -6.29
C PRO A 337 17.10 6.74 -6.49
N LEU A 338 18.10 7.58 -6.15
CA LEU A 338 18.07 9.00 -6.51
C LEU A 338 17.90 9.16 -8.03
N GLY A 339 17.09 10.13 -8.45
CA GLY A 339 16.81 10.40 -9.86
C GLY A 339 15.68 9.58 -10.48
N ALA A 340 15.21 8.50 -9.84
CA ALA A 340 13.98 7.81 -10.24
C ALA A 340 12.71 8.53 -9.74
N CYS A 341 12.86 9.35 -8.71
CA CYS A 341 11.83 10.21 -8.14
C CYS A 341 12.51 11.38 -7.42
N VAL A 342 11.73 12.37 -7.00
CA VAL A 342 12.19 13.39 -6.04
C VAL A 342 11.91 12.89 -4.64
N LYS A 343 12.92 12.88 -3.77
CA LYS A 343 12.79 12.48 -2.37
C LYS A 343 12.91 13.69 -1.47
N ILE A 344 11.99 13.83 -0.52
CA ILE A 344 11.96 14.92 0.46
C ILE A 344 11.97 14.32 1.87
N PRO A 345 12.95 14.62 2.73
CA PRO A 345 12.96 14.13 4.10
C PRO A 345 11.80 14.77 4.90
N PRO A 346 11.27 14.08 5.93
CA PRO A 346 10.17 14.61 6.75
C PRO A 346 10.41 16.00 7.34
N ASP A 347 11.65 16.30 7.73
CA ASP A 347 12.03 17.60 8.30
C ASP A 347 11.89 18.75 7.29
N ASP A 348 11.87 18.45 5.99
CA ASP A 348 11.73 19.40 4.89
C ASP A 348 10.31 19.43 4.30
N TYR A 349 9.30 18.89 5.00
CA TYR A 349 7.89 19.06 4.59
C TYR A 349 7.36 20.49 4.78
N ALA A 350 8.24 21.45 5.08
CA ALA A 350 7.89 22.86 5.09
C ALA A 350 7.34 23.29 3.71
N PRO A 351 6.25 24.08 3.66
CA PRO A 351 5.64 24.50 2.39
C PRO A 351 6.63 25.12 1.41
N ALA A 352 7.60 25.93 1.88
CA ALA A 352 8.59 26.58 1.02
C ALA A 352 9.45 25.57 0.23
N SER A 353 9.91 24.51 0.87
CA SER A 353 10.73 23.46 0.24
C SER A 353 9.93 22.73 -0.84
N LEU A 354 8.71 22.31 -0.51
CA LEU A 354 7.80 21.65 -1.44
C LEU A 354 7.38 22.57 -2.59
N THR A 355 7.15 23.87 -2.33
CA THR A 355 6.86 24.86 -3.38
C THR A 355 8.01 24.96 -4.36
N ALA A 356 9.25 25.12 -3.89
CA ALA A 356 10.41 25.23 -4.78
C ALA A 356 10.56 24.00 -5.70
N VAL A 357 10.32 22.80 -5.18
CA VAL A 357 10.32 21.56 -5.96
C VAL A 357 9.21 21.55 -7.00
N LEU A 358 7.99 21.92 -6.61
CA LEU A 358 6.85 21.97 -7.53
C LEU A 358 7.03 23.03 -8.62
N GLU A 359 7.53 24.22 -8.28
CA GLU A 359 7.83 25.26 -9.26
C GLU A 359 8.90 24.79 -10.25
N ARG A 360 9.96 24.14 -9.76
CA ARG A 360 10.99 23.57 -10.64
C ARG A 360 10.41 22.55 -11.61
N LEU A 361 9.54 21.66 -11.12
CA LEU A 361 8.86 20.68 -11.97
C LEU A 361 7.84 21.32 -12.92
N ALA A 362 7.24 22.46 -12.57
CA ALA A 362 6.33 23.20 -13.44
C ALA A 362 7.09 23.91 -14.57
N ASP A 363 8.17 24.62 -14.22
CA ASP A 363 9.00 25.42 -15.13
C ASP A 363 9.83 24.56 -16.12
N ASP A 364 10.28 23.38 -15.70
CA ASP A 364 11.19 22.54 -16.48
C ASP A 364 10.52 21.21 -16.90
N GLN A 365 9.91 21.23 -18.09
CA GLN A 365 9.23 20.08 -18.66
C GLN A 365 10.20 18.93 -18.97
N ASP A 366 11.40 19.21 -19.47
CA ASP A 366 12.39 18.18 -19.82
C ASP A 366 12.87 17.46 -18.56
N PHE A 367 13.13 18.21 -17.49
CA PHE A 367 13.46 17.64 -16.18
C PHE A 367 12.31 16.81 -15.61
N ARG A 368 11.07 17.29 -15.71
CA ARG A 368 9.88 16.55 -15.28
C ARG A 368 9.74 15.22 -16.05
N GLN A 369 9.91 15.24 -17.37
CA GLN A 369 9.86 14.03 -18.20
C GLN A 369 10.99 13.05 -17.88
N LEU A 370 12.20 13.57 -17.64
CA LEU A 370 13.35 12.76 -17.25
C LEU A 370 13.10 12.00 -15.94
N ILE A 371 12.54 12.67 -14.92
CA ILE A 371 12.20 12.01 -13.64
C ILE A 371 11.13 10.93 -13.86
N GLY A 372 10.07 11.24 -14.62
CA GLY A 372 9.02 10.27 -14.94
C GLY A 372 9.58 9.02 -15.61
N GLU A 373 10.43 9.20 -16.62
CA GLU A 373 10.99 8.10 -17.40
C GLU A 373 11.96 7.26 -16.56
N ASN A 374 12.81 7.88 -15.75
CA ASN A 374 13.69 7.17 -14.83
C ASN A 374 12.88 6.34 -13.82
N GLY A 375 11.80 6.91 -13.27
CA GLY A 375 10.88 6.22 -12.38
C GLY A 375 10.25 5.00 -13.04
N ARG A 376 9.72 5.17 -14.26
CA ARG A 376 9.12 4.09 -15.05
C ARG A 376 10.11 2.98 -15.35
N GLN A 377 11.33 3.30 -15.76
CA GLN A 377 12.37 2.31 -16.02
C GLN A 377 12.75 1.53 -14.74
N TYR A 378 12.84 2.20 -13.60
CA TYR A 378 13.09 1.54 -12.33
C TYR A 378 11.96 0.56 -11.97
N ILE A 379 10.70 0.98 -12.07
CA ILE A 379 9.54 0.10 -11.80
C ILE A 379 9.51 -1.09 -12.76
N ALA A 380 9.72 -0.88 -14.06
CA ALA A 380 9.73 -1.96 -15.04
C ALA A 380 10.83 -3.01 -14.77
N ARG A 381 11.97 -2.61 -14.22
CA ARG A 381 13.12 -3.49 -13.95
C ARG A 381 13.11 -4.19 -12.59
N HIS A 382 12.41 -3.63 -11.61
CA HIS A 382 12.50 -4.09 -10.21
C HIS A 382 11.17 -4.44 -9.56
N HIS A 383 10.06 -3.99 -10.15
CA HIS A 383 8.72 -4.18 -9.60
C HIS A 383 7.78 -4.91 -10.56
N SER A 384 8.21 -5.26 -11.79
CA SER A 384 7.35 -5.98 -12.73
C SER A 384 6.83 -7.30 -12.13
N ILE A 385 5.52 -7.53 -12.19
CA ILE A 385 4.91 -8.78 -11.73
C ILE A 385 5.54 -10.03 -12.36
N ASP A 386 6.04 -9.95 -13.61
CA ASP A 386 6.69 -11.07 -14.29
C ASP A 386 8.04 -11.45 -13.68
N GLN A 387 8.71 -10.50 -13.02
CA GLN A 387 9.94 -10.75 -12.26
C GLN A 387 9.66 -11.10 -10.79
N ILE A 388 8.54 -10.62 -10.26
CA ILE A 388 8.18 -10.79 -8.84
C ILE A 388 7.47 -12.12 -8.58
N ALA A 389 6.51 -12.53 -9.41
CA ALA A 389 5.78 -13.78 -9.22
C ALA A 389 6.69 -15.03 -9.15
N PRO A 390 7.74 -15.17 -9.98
CA PRO A 390 8.70 -16.27 -9.82
C PRO A 390 9.43 -16.29 -8.47
N GLN A 391 9.72 -15.11 -7.89
CA GLN A 391 10.36 -15.02 -6.56
C GLN A 391 9.43 -15.50 -5.45
N TYR A 392 8.14 -15.16 -5.54
CA TYR A 392 7.12 -15.70 -4.63
C TYR A 392 7.03 -17.22 -4.77
N ALA A 393 6.85 -17.73 -5.99
CA ALA A 393 6.74 -19.17 -6.24
C ALA A 393 7.97 -19.95 -5.71
N ALA A 394 9.18 -19.44 -5.95
CA ALA A 394 10.41 -20.07 -5.46
C ALA A 394 10.50 -20.08 -3.93
N PHE A 395 10.13 -18.99 -3.27
CA PHE A 395 10.18 -18.92 -1.80
C PHE A 395 9.10 -19.78 -1.15
N LEU A 396 7.88 -19.76 -1.69
CA LEU A 396 6.79 -20.64 -1.28
C LEU A 396 7.18 -22.12 -1.42
N ALA A 397 7.77 -22.52 -2.55
CA ALA A 397 8.24 -23.89 -2.77
C ALA A 397 9.35 -24.30 -1.80
N SER A 398 10.19 -23.36 -1.35
CA SER A 398 11.23 -23.65 -0.35
C SER A 398 10.69 -23.84 1.07
N CYS A 399 9.42 -23.48 1.31
CA CYS A 399 8.73 -23.64 2.60
C CYS A 399 7.64 -24.74 2.56
N ALA A 400 7.41 -25.34 1.39
CA ALA A 400 6.43 -26.39 1.15
C ALA A 400 6.93 -27.77 1.62
#